data_AF-A0A924SE68-F1
#
_entry.id   AF-A0A924SE68-F1
#
_cell.length_a   1.000
_cell.length_b   1.000
_cell.length_c   1.000
_cell.angle_alpha   90.00
_cell.angle_beta   90.00
_cell.angle_gamma   90.00
#
_symmetry.space_group_name_H-M   'P 1'
#
loop_
_entity.id
_entity.type
_entity.pdbx_description
1 polymer ?
#
loop_
_entity_poly.entity_id
_entity_poly.type
_entity_poly.pdbx_seq_one_letter_code
_entity_poly.pdbx_strand_id
1 'polypeptide(L)'
;MTATARRLARLSLALTAVVAAAACATGSSSSASRTQPAITVYSGQHEQTVRLLADAFTRQSGIAVNLRSGNEAELANQLLQEGSSSPADVFYAGNPPPLEAVRAKGLLAPVDPSTLAKVPSRYDPPAGQWVGVSARIGAMVVNTS
;
A
#
# COMPACT_ATOMS: atom_id res chain seq x y z
N MET A 1 -29.80 43.07 60.11
CA MET A 1 -29.43 43.49 58.74
C MET A 1 -27.91 43.66 58.71
N THR A 2 -27.27 43.24 57.60
CA THR A 2 -25.83 43.30 57.19
C THR A 2 -24.85 42.30 57.87
N ALA A 3 -24.59 41.10 57.28
CA ALA A 3 -23.67 40.75 56.17
C ALA A 3 -22.17 40.65 56.59
N THR A 4 -21.68 39.51 57.06
CA THR A 4 -20.91 38.45 56.33
C THR A 4 -19.65 38.95 55.60
N ALA A 5 -18.47 38.70 56.19
CA ALA A 5 -17.19 38.98 55.55
C ALA A 5 -16.15 37.85 55.74
N ARG A 6 -15.82 37.25 54.58
CA ARG A 6 -14.47 36.93 54.10
C ARG A 6 -13.77 35.68 54.66
N ARG A 7 -14.05 34.59 53.94
CA ARG A 7 -13.12 33.51 53.54
C ARG A 7 -11.69 34.01 53.30
N LEU A 8 -10.76 33.76 54.21
CA LEU A 8 -9.32 33.76 53.94
C LEU A 8 -8.60 32.85 54.96
N ALA A 9 -8.65 31.55 54.73
CA ALA A 9 -7.77 30.56 55.34
C ALA A 9 -7.75 29.40 54.32
N ARG A 10 -6.64 28.88 53.82
CA ARG A 10 -5.38 28.56 54.46
C ARG A 10 -4.33 28.50 53.36
N LEU A 11 -3.33 29.38 53.41
CA LEU A 11 -2.13 29.34 52.58
C LEU A 11 -0.99 28.85 53.48
N SER A 12 -0.83 27.55 53.65
CA SER A 12 0.34 26.96 54.32
C SER A 12 0.41 25.48 53.96
N LEU A 13 1.33 25.09 53.07
CA LEU A 13 2.35 24.06 53.31
C LEU A 13 3.04 23.73 51.98
N ALA A 14 4.13 24.45 51.70
CA ALA A 14 5.15 23.97 50.79
C ALA A 14 6.08 23.03 51.57
N LEU A 15 6.65 22.06 50.83
CA LEU A 15 7.96 21.43 51.08
C LEU A 15 8.03 20.21 52.02
N THR A 16 7.81 19.01 51.46
CA THR A 16 8.44 17.70 51.78
C THR A 16 7.90 16.69 50.75
N ALA A 17 8.61 15.82 50.05
CA ALA A 17 10.00 15.39 50.08
C ALA A 17 10.40 14.96 48.65
N VAL A 18 11.52 15.51 48.17
CA VAL A 18 12.32 14.94 47.09
C VAL A 18 13.10 13.75 47.68
N VAL A 19 13.39 12.75 46.84
CA VAL A 19 14.18 11.53 47.10
C VAL A 19 13.37 10.30 47.54
N ALA A 20 12.87 9.55 46.55
CA ALA A 20 12.70 8.10 46.66
C ALA A 20 12.97 7.41 45.31
N ALA A 21 14.13 6.75 45.26
CA ALA A 21 14.43 5.56 44.47
C ALA A 21 14.45 5.66 42.93
N ALA A 22 15.60 6.08 42.43
CA ALA A 22 16.15 5.60 41.17
C ALA A 22 16.47 4.09 41.27
N ALA A 23 15.59 3.23 40.73
CA ALA A 23 15.87 1.80 40.56
C ALA A 23 14.87 1.13 39.61
N CYS A 24 14.80 1.56 38.34
CA CYS A 24 14.18 0.81 37.23
C CYS A 24 14.73 1.30 35.88
N ALA A 25 16.06 1.44 35.78
CA ALA A 25 16.74 1.58 34.49
C ALA A 25 17.19 0.19 33.99
N THR A 26 16.28 -0.80 34.03
CA THR A 26 16.45 -2.03 33.25
C THR A 26 16.04 -1.71 31.83
N GLY A 27 17.04 -1.71 30.95
CA GLY A 27 16.91 -1.32 29.54
C GLY A 27 15.67 -1.94 28.89
N SER A 28 14.72 -1.06 28.55
CA SER A 28 13.73 -1.38 27.54
C SER A 28 14.48 -1.43 26.21
N SER A 29 15.00 -2.61 25.89
CA SER A 29 15.33 -2.97 24.52
C SER A 29 14.02 -2.92 23.75
N SER A 30 13.66 -1.74 23.25
CA SER A 30 12.64 -1.58 22.24
C SER A 30 13.17 -2.32 21.01
N SER A 31 12.82 -3.60 20.92
CA SER A 31 12.86 -4.33 19.67
C SER A 31 11.92 -3.59 18.72
N ALA A 32 12.45 -2.61 18.02
CA ALA A 32 11.79 -2.01 16.87
C ALA A 32 11.44 -3.18 15.96
N SER A 33 10.15 -3.55 15.96
CA SER A 33 9.60 -4.43 14.95
C SER A 33 9.91 -3.73 13.63
N ARG A 34 10.94 -4.20 12.92
CA ARG A 34 11.19 -3.78 11.56
C ARG A 34 9.98 -4.27 10.78
N THR A 35 8.99 -3.41 10.59
CA THR A 35 7.92 -3.63 9.62
C THR A 35 8.62 -3.93 8.32
N GLN A 36 8.57 -5.20 7.90
CA GLN A 36 9.14 -5.57 6.63
C GLN A 36 8.40 -4.77 5.55
N PRO A 37 9.12 -4.13 4.62
CA PRO A 37 8.48 -3.40 3.54
C PRO A 37 7.54 -4.36 2.81
N ALA A 38 6.29 -3.94 2.63
CA ALA A 38 5.26 -4.72 1.96
C ALA A 38 4.50 -3.84 0.99
N ILE A 39 4.16 -4.39 -0.17
CA ILE A 39 3.30 -3.75 -1.15
C ILE A 39 1.99 -4.53 -1.31
N THR A 40 0.90 -3.85 -1.57
CA THR A 40 -0.39 -4.45 -1.89
C THR A 40 -0.61 -4.43 -3.40
N VAL A 41 -0.85 -5.61 -3.97
CA VAL A 41 -1.04 -5.78 -5.41
C VAL A 41 -2.47 -6.26 -5.67
N TYR A 42 -3.25 -5.43 -6.37
CA TYR A 42 -4.56 -5.82 -6.87
C TYR A 42 -4.36 -6.53 -8.20
N SER A 43 -4.71 -7.81 -8.29
CA SER A 43 -4.39 -8.64 -9.45
C SER A 43 -5.64 -9.24 -10.08
N GLY A 44 -5.87 -8.87 -11.34
CA GLY A 44 -6.85 -9.48 -12.23
C GLY A 44 -6.38 -10.74 -12.93
N GLN A 45 -5.15 -11.18 -12.67
CA GLN A 45 -4.52 -12.35 -13.30
C GLN A 45 -4.90 -13.66 -12.63
N HIS A 46 -4.59 -14.78 -13.30
CA HIS A 46 -4.67 -16.10 -12.69
C HIS A 46 -3.82 -16.18 -11.42
N GLU A 47 -4.44 -16.59 -10.32
CA GLU A 47 -3.84 -16.55 -8.98
C GLU A 47 -2.50 -17.31 -8.92
N GLN A 48 -2.43 -18.48 -9.55
CA GLN A 48 -1.22 -19.29 -9.61
C GLN A 48 -0.05 -18.52 -10.25
N THR A 49 -0.32 -17.77 -11.32
CA THR A 49 0.72 -17.01 -12.04
C THR A 49 1.21 -15.84 -11.19
N VAL A 50 0.29 -15.05 -10.63
CA VAL A 50 0.69 -13.87 -9.84
C VAL A 50 1.38 -14.27 -8.53
N ARG A 51 1.02 -15.40 -7.93
CA ARG A 51 1.68 -15.90 -6.72
C ARG A 51 3.13 -16.28 -6.99
N LEU A 52 3.42 -16.96 -8.10
CA LEU A 52 4.80 -17.28 -8.49
C LEU A 52 5.64 -16.02 -8.72
N LEU A 53 5.05 -14.99 -9.33
CA LEU A 53 5.72 -13.70 -9.54
C LEU A 53 5.97 -12.99 -8.20
N ALA A 54 4.99 -12.97 -7.30
CA ALA A 54 5.12 -12.38 -5.97
C ALA A 54 6.19 -13.08 -5.12
N ASP A 55 6.25 -14.41 -5.15
CA ASP A 55 7.26 -15.19 -4.45
C ASP A 55 8.67 -14.93 -5.01
N ALA A 56 8.80 -14.85 -6.35
CA ALA A 56 10.06 -14.52 -6.99
C ALA A 56 10.52 -13.09 -6.64
N PHE A 57 9.61 -12.11 -6.72
CA PHE A 57 9.89 -10.73 -6.33
C PHE A 57 10.31 -10.64 -4.87
N THR A 58 9.57 -11.26 -3.96
CA THR A 58 9.87 -11.25 -2.52
C THR A 58 11.25 -11.85 -2.23
N ARG A 59 11.61 -12.96 -2.88
CA ARG A 59 12.95 -13.57 -2.74
C ARG A 59 14.07 -12.66 -3.25
N GLN A 60 13.82 -11.88 -4.30
CA GLN A 60 14.83 -11.01 -4.92
C GLN A 60 14.99 -9.68 -4.18
N SER A 61 13.89 -9.07 -3.75
CA SER A 61 13.87 -7.73 -3.18
C SER A 61 13.82 -7.69 -1.65
N GLY A 62 13.38 -8.78 -1.01
CA GLY A 62 13.05 -8.82 0.41
C GLY A 62 11.75 -8.09 0.78
N ILE A 63 11.01 -7.56 -0.21
CA ILE A 63 9.74 -6.84 -0.01
C ILE A 63 8.60 -7.85 -0.09
N ALA A 64 7.76 -7.92 0.96
CA ALA A 64 6.60 -8.78 0.98
C ALA A 64 5.50 -8.29 0.02
N VAL A 65 4.70 -9.19 -0.51
CA VAL A 65 3.59 -8.86 -1.42
C VAL A 65 2.27 -9.34 -0.83
N ASN A 66 1.39 -8.39 -0.52
CA ASN A 66 0.01 -8.65 -0.14
C ASN A 66 -0.85 -8.72 -1.41
N LEU A 67 -1.13 -9.93 -1.87
CA LEU A 67 -1.97 -10.14 -3.06
C LEU A 67 -3.46 -10.03 -2.74
N ARG A 68 -4.16 -9.19 -3.50
CA ARG A 68 -5.63 -9.18 -3.59
C ARG A 68 -6.03 -9.58 -5.01
N SER A 69 -6.33 -10.87 -5.17
CA SER A 69 -6.74 -11.44 -6.45
C SER A 69 -8.26 -11.38 -6.62
N GLY A 70 -8.73 -11.16 -7.84
CA GLY A 70 -10.15 -11.08 -8.13
C GLY A 70 -10.42 -10.82 -9.61
N ASN A 71 -11.68 -10.58 -9.95
CA ASN A 71 -12.03 -10.15 -11.30
C ASN A 71 -11.45 -8.75 -11.57
N GLU A 72 -10.78 -8.56 -12.72
CA GLU A 72 -10.12 -7.29 -13.03
C GLU A 72 -11.08 -6.08 -13.12
N ALA A 73 -12.31 -6.28 -13.57
CA ALA A 73 -13.30 -5.20 -13.65
C ALA A 73 -13.84 -4.83 -12.27
N GLU A 74 -14.06 -5.83 -11.39
CA GLU A 74 -14.44 -5.59 -10.00
C GLU A 74 -13.34 -4.88 -9.22
N LEU A 75 -12.08 -5.33 -9.36
CA LEU A 75 -10.93 -4.70 -8.73
C LEU A 75 -10.70 -3.27 -9.26
N ALA A 76 -10.88 -3.02 -10.56
CA ALA A 76 -10.84 -1.67 -11.10
C ALA A 76 -11.93 -0.79 -10.50
N ASN A 77 -13.18 -1.26 -10.44
CA ASN A 77 -14.28 -0.52 -9.82
C ASN A 77 -14.03 -0.25 -8.33
N GLN A 78 -13.49 -1.22 -7.61
CA GLN A 78 -13.08 -1.05 -6.22
C GLN A 78 -12.01 0.05 -6.10
N LEU A 79 -10.97 0.01 -6.93
CA LEU A 79 -9.91 1.01 -6.92
C LEU A 79 -10.43 2.41 -7.28
N LEU A 80 -11.39 2.50 -8.20
CA LEU A 80 -12.10 3.75 -8.52
C LEU A 80 -12.91 4.30 -7.34
N GLN A 81 -13.54 3.42 -6.56
CA GLN A 81 -14.32 3.81 -5.37
C GLN A 81 -13.42 4.19 -4.20
N GLU A 82 -12.31 3.47 -4.01
CA GLU A 82 -11.32 3.75 -2.97
C GLU A 82 -10.55 5.05 -3.24
N GLY A 83 -10.24 5.35 -4.51
CA GLY A 83 -9.53 6.56 -4.92
C GLY A 83 -8.18 6.69 -4.20
N SER A 84 -7.91 7.86 -3.63
CA SER A 84 -6.69 8.13 -2.85
C SER A 84 -6.58 7.35 -1.54
N SER A 85 -7.68 6.72 -1.10
CA SER A 85 -7.70 5.87 0.11
C SER A 85 -7.41 4.41 -0.20
N SER A 86 -7.18 4.06 -1.48
CA SER A 86 -6.86 2.68 -1.85
C SER A 86 -5.55 2.25 -1.19
N PRO A 87 -5.49 1.04 -0.63
CA PRO A 87 -4.23 0.47 -0.16
C PRO A 87 -3.39 -0.09 -1.31
N ALA A 88 -3.87 -0.07 -2.56
CA ALA A 88 -3.17 -0.66 -3.70
C ALA A 88 -1.94 0.15 -4.11
N ASP A 89 -0.78 -0.51 -4.12
CA ASP A 89 0.46 0.06 -4.66
C ASP A 89 0.61 -0.27 -6.16
N VAL A 90 0.06 -1.41 -6.59
CA VAL A 90 0.10 -1.89 -7.98
C VAL A 90 -1.25 -2.47 -8.38
N PHE A 91 -1.72 -2.12 -9.57
CA PHE A 91 -2.84 -2.78 -10.24
C PHE A 91 -2.33 -3.58 -11.44
N TYR A 92 -2.47 -4.91 -11.38
CA TYR A 92 -2.06 -5.83 -12.44
C TYR A 92 -3.28 -6.40 -13.16
N ALA A 93 -3.68 -5.73 -14.25
CA ALA A 93 -4.78 -6.17 -15.12
C ALA A 93 -4.31 -7.20 -16.16
N GLY A 94 -5.24 -8.07 -16.59
CA GLY A 94 -5.06 -9.01 -17.70
C GLY A 94 -5.35 -8.43 -19.06
N ASN A 95 -6.14 -7.36 -19.12
CA ASN A 95 -6.50 -6.68 -20.34
C ASN A 95 -6.39 -5.15 -20.19
N PRO A 96 -6.21 -4.40 -21.30
CA PRO A 96 -6.16 -2.95 -21.27
C PRO A 96 -7.41 -2.22 -20.75
N PRO A 97 -8.68 -2.63 -21.00
CA PRO A 97 -9.83 -1.79 -20.68
C PRO A 97 -10.01 -1.44 -19.18
N PRO A 98 -9.86 -2.36 -18.20
CA PRO A 98 -9.91 -2.00 -16.79
C PRO A 98 -8.77 -1.05 -16.37
N LEU A 99 -7.57 -1.27 -16.92
CA LEU A 99 -6.39 -0.42 -16.66
C LEU A 99 -6.59 1.00 -17.19
N GLU A 100 -7.14 1.14 -18.39
CA GLU A 100 -7.49 2.42 -19.00
C GLU A 100 -8.60 3.15 -18.23
N ALA A 101 -9.58 2.45 -17.67
CA ALA A 101 -10.60 3.05 -16.83
C ALA A 101 -10.01 3.71 -15.57
N VAL A 102 -9.05 3.03 -14.91
CA VAL A 102 -8.31 3.57 -13.76
C VAL A 102 -7.44 4.76 -14.19
N ARG A 103 -6.72 4.64 -15.31
CA ARG A 103 -5.88 5.72 -15.85
C ARG A 103 -6.70 6.98 -16.15
N ALA A 104 -7.86 6.83 -16.77
CA ALA A 104 -8.74 7.94 -17.14
C ALA A 104 -9.25 8.75 -15.93
N LYS A 105 -9.21 8.16 -14.72
CA LYS A 105 -9.53 8.83 -13.45
C LYS A 105 -8.32 9.42 -12.74
N GLY A 106 -7.12 9.33 -13.32
CA GLY A 106 -5.91 9.91 -12.77
C GLY A 106 -5.35 9.18 -11.55
N LEU A 107 -5.72 7.91 -11.37
CA LEU A 107 -5.30 7.10 -10.21
C LEU A 107 -3.99 6.33 -10.44
N LEU A 108 -3.37 6.46 -11.62
CA LEU A 108 -2.09 5.84 -11.93
C LEU A 108 -0.97 6.88 -11.86
N ALA A 109 0.08 6.56 -11.11
CA ALA A 109 1.33 7.32 -11.12
C ALA A 109 2.10 7.06 -12.44
N PRO A 110 2.93 8.02 -12.90
CA PRO A 110 3.83 7.77 -14.02
C PRO A 110 4.81 6.64 -13.67
N VAL A 111 5.04 5.75 -14.62
CA VAL A 111 6.05 4.69 -14.50
C VAL A 111 7.44 5.29 -14.69
N ASP A 112 8.41 4.79 -13.92
CA ASP A 112 9.79 5.22 -14.04
C ASP A 112 10.33 5.05 -15.47
N PRO A 113 11.01 6.05 -16.07
CA PRO A 113 11.51 5.97 -17.44
C PRO A 113 12.44 4.77 -17.70
N SER A 114 13.23 4.35 -16.71
CA SER A 114 14.10 3.17 -16.85
C SER A 114 13.32 1.86 -16.86
N THR A 115 12.10 1.85 -16.32
CA THR A 115 11.19 0.71 -16.43
C THR A 115 10.49 0.69 -17.78
N LEU A 116 9.99 1.83 -18.27
CA LEU A 116 9.41 1.96 -19.61
C LEU A 116 10.42 1.61 -20.71
N ALA A 117 11.69 2.00 -20.55
CA ALA A 117 12.75 1.69 -21.52
C ALA A 117 13.02 0.19 -21.73
N LYS A 118 12.52 -0.69 -20.84
CA LYS A 118 12.65 -2.15 -20.97
C LYS A 118 11.60 -2.77 -21.89
N VAL A 119 10.57 -2.01 -22.26
CA VAL A 119 9.42 -2.50 -23.03
C VAL A 119 9.29 -1.68 -24.32
N PRO A 120 9.04 -2.32 -25.48
CA PRO A 120 8.74 -1.57 -26.70
C PRO A 120 7.52 -0.66 -26.52
N SER A 121 7.66 0.63 -26.84
CA SER A 121 6.65 1.68 -26.59
C SER A 121 5.25 1.40 -27.16
N ARG A 122 5.12 0.47 -28.13
CA ARG A 122 3.82 0.01 -28.64
C ARG A 122 2.97 -0.76 -27.61
N TYR A 123 3.56 -1.17 -26.49
CA TYR A 123 2.87 -1.92 -25.43
C TYR A 123 2.53 -1.05 -24.21
N ASP A 124 2.83 0.24 -24.26
CA ASP A 124 2.62 1.19 -23.17
C ASP A 124 1.79 2.37 -23.69
N PRO A 125 1.06 3.11 -22.84
CA PRO A 125 0.34 4.28 -23.28
C PRO A 125 1.33 5.43 -23.56
N PRO A 126 1.03 6.35 -24.49
CA PRO A 126 1.92 7.49 -24.80
C PRO A 126 2.32 8.33 -23.58
N ALA A 127 1.46 8.37 -22.56
CA ALA A 127 1.70 9.15 -21.34
C ALA A 127 2.35 8.34 -20.20
N GLY A 128 2.71 7.08 -20.43
CA GLY A 128 3.59 6.29 -19.55
C GLY A 128 3.06 5.97 -18.15
N GLN A 129 1.74 5.97 -17.94
CA GLN A 129 1.16 5.68 -16.60
C GLN A 129 0.99 4.17 -16.31
N TRP A 130 1.25 3.31 -17.29
CA TRP A 130 1.34 1.87 -17.09
C TRP A 130 2.30 1.27 -18.11
N VAL A 131 2.71 0.02 -17.91
CA VAL A 131 3.66 -0.69 -18.78
C VAL A 131 3.16 -2.10 -19.06
N GLY A 132 3.28 -2.55 -20.31
CA GLY A 132 2.95 -3.91 -20.72
C GLY A 132 3.96 -4.93 -20.19
N VAL A 133 3.51 -5.93 -19.42
CA VAL A 133 4.39 -6.97 -18.85
C VAL A 133 4.25 -8.33 -19.54
N SER A 134 3.15 -8.55 -20.27
CA SER A 134 2.91 -9.73 -21.09
C SER A 134 1.97 -9.39 -22.24
N ALA A 135 2.00 -10.19 -23.30
CA ALA A 135 1.10 -10.08 -24.44
C ALA A 135 0.55 -11.47 -24.80
N ARG A 136 -0.70 -11.51 -25.26
CA ARG A 136 -1.37 -12.73 -25.73
C ARG A 136 -1.80 -12.52 -27.17
N ILE A 137 -1.62 -13.55 -28.00
CA ILE A 137 -2.13 -13.57 -29.37
C ILE A 137 -3.27 -14.56 -29.41
N GLY A 138 -4.46 -14.09 -29.81
CA GLY A 138 -5.58 -14.97 -30.11
C GLY A 138 -5.31 -15.70 -31.43
N ALA A 139 -5.37 -17.02 -31.41
CA ALA A 139 -5.21 -17.86 -32.59
C ALA A 139 -6.39 -18.84 -32.71
N MET A 140 -6.68 -19.28 -33.93
CA MET A 140 -7.66 -20.34 -34.16
C MET A 140 -7.04 -21.69 -33.81
N VAL A 141 -7.67 -22.40 -32.89
CA VAL A 141 -7.32 -23.80 -32.60
C VAL A 141 -8.10 -24.68 -33.55
N VAL A 142 -7.40 -25.45 -34.39
CA VAL A 142 -8.01 -26.34 -35.39
C VAL A 142 -7.75 -27.80 -35.02
N ASN A 143 -8.79 -28.64 -35.11
CA ASN A 143 -8.62 -30.09 -35.10
C ASN A 143 -8.34 -30.53 -36.54
N THR A 144 -7.20 -31.18 -36.77
CA THR A 144 -6.75 -31.61 -38.10
C THR A 144 -7.03 -33.09 -38.38
N SER A 145 -7.78 -33.77 -37.52
CA SER A 145 -8.17 -35.17 -37.66
C SER A 145 -9.62 -35.34 -38.10
#